data_AF-A0A534V3N7-F1
#
_entry.id   AF-A0A534V3N7-F1
#
_cell.length_a   1.000
_cell.length_b   1.000
_cell.length_c   1.000
_cell.angle_alpha   90.00
_cell.angle_beta   90.00
_cell.angle_gamma   90.00
#
_symmetry.space_group_name_H-M   'P 1'
#
loop_
_entity.id
_entity.type
_entity.pdbx_description
1 polymer ?
#
loop_
_entity_poly.entity_id
_entity_poly.type
_entity_poly.pdbx_seq_one_letter_code
_entity_poly.pdbx_strand_id
1 'polypeptide(L)'
;FGEARIPVESLPGSATAQYVIGAPGVYYLTGNITGVAGKAAIEVQSDHVEIECDGFTFFGVPGTLACITSPGAQRCIGIYDAGFKGWQNTCVDLVNAADSLVEECWFDSCDSTTDPAARGTCALGAGGVVFDCDVRACRGSLVSVGQHGVIEECTNFNGNGGCFFSAGDAVMEDNFAMENDGPGFTIRNRGVLIGNRLVKVGGIDVGAGSVVSENDIGDAPGAAITVRGARCCVEENYIANAQTGIIVLAGAAEALIDGNQIVGATTGVVVDGKAPNCFIVRNCVRGTSGTVAYLIPAGSSYGPIAQVADAGDIGRIPGADHPWANFVY
;
A
#
# COMPACT_ATOMS: atom_id res chain seq x y z
N PHE A 1 15.08 -34.73 19.25
CA PHE A 1 13.62 -34.51 19.28
C PHE A 1 13.35 -33.46 18.21
N GLY A 2 12.77 -33.87 17.08
CA GLY A 2 12.33 -32.91 16.07
C GLY A 2 11.09 -32.20 16.59
N GLU A 3 11.00 -30.90 16.37
CA GLU A 3 9.82 -30.12 16.70
C GLU A 3 8.58 -30.75 16.06
N ALA A 4 7.57 -31.05 16.87
CA ALA A 4 6.39 -31.78 16.40
C ALA A 4 5.44 -30.81 15.70
N ARG A 5 5.56 -30.70 14.38
CA ARG A 5 4.60 -29.98 13.54
C ARG A 5 3.29 -30.78 13.44
N ILE A 6 2.15 -30.10 13.43
CA ILE A 6 0.81 -30.73 13.40
C ILE A 6 0.20 -30.58 12.00
N PRO A 7 -0.16 -31.68 11.30
CA PRO A 7 -0.83 -31.58 10.01
C PRO A 7 -2.18 -30.87 10.15
N VAL A 8 -2.42 -29.80 9.38
CA VAL A 8 -3.71 -29.08 9.38
C VAL A 8 -4.87 -30.04 9.05
N GLU A 9 -4.66 -30.94 8.09
CA GLU A 9 -5.69 -31.87 7.61
C GLU A 9 -6.05 -32.96 8.63
N SER A 10 -5.29 -33.09 9.72
CA SER A 10 -5.61 -33.96 10.85
C SER A 10 -6.55 -33.33 11.87
N LEU A 11 -6.79 -32.01 11.77
CA LEU A 11 -7.60 -31.26 12.72
C LEU A 11 -9.09 -31.43 12.45
N PRO A 12 -9.94 -31.36 13.50
CA PRO A 12 -11.37 -31.30 13.31
C PRO A 12 -11.79 -29.97 12.66
N GLY A 13 -12.88 -29.99 11.91
CA GLY A 13 -13.54 -28.80 11.39
C GLY A 13 -14.65 -28.27 12.31
N SER A 14 -15.31 -27.20 11.85
CA SER A 14 -16.49 -26.62 12.50
C SER A 14 -17.67 -26.55 11.52
N ALA A 15 -18.76 -25.88 11.92
CA ALA A 15 -19.84 -25.55 11.01
C ALA A 15 -19.39 -24.57 9.91
N THR A 16 -18.37 -23.74 10.20
CA THR A 16 -17.91 -22.63 9.37
C THR A 16 -16.48 -22.81 8.84
N ALA A 17 -15.76 -23.86 9.22
CA ALA A 17 -14.43 -24.18 8.70
C ALA A 17 -14.22 -25.65 8.36
N GLN A 18 -13.27 -25.92 7.46
CA GLN A 18 -12.79 -27.27 7.18
C GLN A 18 -11.88 -27.77 8.32
N TYR A 19 -11.00 -26.90 8.83
CA TYR A 19 -10.06 -27.20 9.90
C TYR A 19 -10.03 -26.07 10.94
N VAL A 20 -9.90 -26.44 12.22
CA VAL A 20 -9.83 -25.48 13.34
C VAL A 20 -8.53 -25.69 14.10
N ILE A 21 -7.71 -24.64 14.14
CA ILE A 21 -6.52 -24.57 15.00
C ILE A 21 -6.97 -24.00 16.35
N GLY A 22 -7.17 -24.88 17.32
CA GLY A 22 -7.64 -24.52 18.67
C GLY A 22 -6.55 -24.42 19.75
N ALA A 23 -5.28 -24.60 19.39
CA ALA A 23 -4.17 -24.55 20.33
C ALA A 23 -2.95 -23.85 19.70
N PRO A 24 -2.04 -23.28 20.51
CA PRO A 24 -0.77 -22.74 20.00
C PRO A 24 0.11 -23.85 19.40
N GLY A 25 0.96 -23.49 18.45
CA GLY A 25 1.95 -24.40 17.88
C GLY A 25 2.22 -24.17 16.40
N VAL A 26 3.06 -25.06 15.84
CA VAL A 26 3.44 -25.05 14.43
C VAL A 26 2.61 -26.09 13.68
N TYR A 27 1.91 -25.63 12.65
CA TYR A 27 1.06 -26.42 11.79
C TYR A 27 1.63 -26.44 10.38
N TYR A 28 1.33 -27.49 9.63
CA TYR A 28 1.77 -27.59 8.24
C TYR A 28 0.73 -28.24 7.35
N LEU A 29 0.79 -27.93 6.06
CA LEU A 29 -0.04 -28.57 5.04
C LEU A 29 0.61 -29.87 4.55
N THR A 30 -0.20 -30.90 4.34
CA THR A 30 0.24 -32.16 3.70
C THR A 30 -0.11 -32.23 2.22
N GLY A 31 -0.92 -31.29 1.74
CA GLY A 31 -1.30 -31.14 0.35
C GLY A 31 -2.10 -29.87 0.10
N ASN A 32 -2.49 -29.70 -1.16
CA ASN A 32 -3.40 -28.62 -1.54
C ASN A 32 -4.76 -28.78 -0.86
N ILE A 33 -5.38 -27.65 -0.49
CA ILE A 33 -6.73 -27.62 0.09
C ILE A 33 -7.71 -27.03 -0.93
N THR A 34 -8.76 -27.78 -1.27
CA THR A 34 -9.88 -27.24 -2.03
C THR A 34 -10.92 -26.68 -1.06
N GLY A 35 -11.37 -25.45 -1.31
CA GLY A 35 -12.41 -24.79 -0.53
C GLY A 35 -13.73 -25.55 -0.54
N VAL A 36 -14.54 -25.31 0.48
CA VAL A 36 -15.90 -25.84 0.61
C VAL A 36 -16.86 -24.67 0.71
N ALA A 37 -17.94 -24.69 -0.08
CA ALA A 37 -18.97 -23.66 -0.03
C ALA A 37 -19.54 -23.52 1.40
N GLY A 38 -19.65 -22.28 1.88
CA GLY A 38 -20.10 -21.94 3.23
C GLY A 38 -19.05 -22.14 4.31
N LYS A 39 -17.78 -22.40 3.96
CA LYS A 39 -16.69 -22.62 4.92
C LYS A 39 -15.42 -21.84 4.59
N ALA A 40 -14.69 -21.49 5.64
CA ALA A 40 -13.27 -21.19 5.61
C ALA A 40 -12.45 -22.48 5.44
N ALA A 41 -11.21 -22.37 4.94
CA ALA A 41 -10.29 -23.50 5.00
C ALA A 41 -9.81 -23.72 6.42
N ILE A 42 -9.28 -22.67 7.05
CA ILE A 42 -8.68 -22.73 8.39
C ILE A 42 -9.25 -21.61 9.25
N GLU A 43 -9.84 -21.98 10.39
CA GLU A 43 -10.15 -21.06 11.49
C GLU A 43 -9.08 -21.17 12.57
N VAL A 44 -8.42 -20.05 12.87
CA VAL A 44 -7.44 -19.95 13.95
C VAL A 44 -8.12 -19.39 15.20
N GLN A 45 -8.15 -20.18 16.27
CA GLN A 45 -8.83 -19.87 17.53
C GLN A 45 -7.86 -19.80 18.71
N SER A 46 -6.56 -19.68 18.45
CA SER A 46 -5.51 -19.56 19.45
C SER A 46 -4.43 -18.59 19.01
N ASP A 47 -3.77 -17.98 19.99
CA ASP A 47 -2.53 -17.21 19.82
C ASP A 47 -1.33 -18.12 19.53
N HIS A 48 -0.24 -17.51 19.03
CA HIS A 48 1.08 -18.14 18.82
C HIS A 48 0.97 -19.39 17.93
N VAL A 49 0.46 -19.16 16.73
CA VAL A 49 0.24 -20.18 15.70
C VAL A 49 1.12 -19.86 14.50
N GLU A 50 1.83 -20.85 14.01
CA GLU A 50 2.54 -20.77 12.72
C GLU A 50 1.92 -21.79 11.77
N ILE A 51 1.64 -21.37 10.54
CA ILE A 51 1.09 -22.21 9.49
C ILE A 51 2.09 -22.22 8.33
N GLU A 52 2.85 -23.31 8.26
CA GLU A 52 3.81 -23.58 7.20
C GLU A 52 3.11 -24.27 6.04
N CYS A 53 2.92 -23.55 4.93
CA CYS A 53 2.18 -24.10 3.80
C CYS A 53 3.07 -24.88 2.82
N ASP A 54 4.40 -24.86 2.98
CA ASP A 54 5.37 -25.63 2.18
C ASP A 54 5.13 -25.51 0.65
N GLY A 55 4.63 -24.37 0.18
CA GLY A 55 4.29 -24.09 -1.22
C GLY A 55 2.96 -24.66 -1.71
N PHE A 56 2.16 -25.30 -0.85
CA PHE A 56 0.85 -25.83 -1.21
C PHE A 56 -0.18 -24.72 -1.44
N THR A 57 -1.19 -25.03 -2.25
CA THR A 57 -2.19 -24.08 -2.73
C THR A 57 -3.58 -24.34 -2.14
N PHE A 58 -4.23 -23.27 -1.71
CA PHE A 58 -5.65 -23.18 -1.43
C PHE A 58 -6.43 -22.84 -2.70
N PHE A 59 -7.30 -23.75 -3.17
CA PHE A 59 -8.14 -23.55 -4.35
C PHE A 59 -9.54 -23.12 -3.95
N GLY A 60 -9.99 -21.97 -4.44
CA GLY A 60 -11.34 -21.49 -4.22
C GLY A 60 -12.42 -22.29 -4.94
N VAL A 61 -13.60 -22.34 -4.33
CA VAL A 61 -14.85 -22.74 -4.99
C VAL A 61 -15.92 -21.68 -4.75
N PRO A 62 -16.97 -21.62 -5.60
CA PRO A 62 -18.07 -20.69 -5.39
C PRO A 62 -18.70 -20.76 -4.00
N GLY A 63 -18.83 -19.62 -3.34
CA GLY A 63 -19.46 -19.50 -2.03
C GLY A 63 -18.58 -19.88 -0.84
N THR A 64 -17.26 -19.98 -1.02
CA THR A 64 -16.29 -20.06 0.09
C THR A 64 -16.39 -18.82 1.00
N LEU A 65 -16.06 -18.98 2.28
CA LEU A 65 -15.82 -17.85 3.19
C LEU A 65 -14.34 -17.44 3.10
N ALA A 66 -13.85 -16.59 4.02
CA ALA A 66 -12.43 -16.25 4.08
C ALA A 66 -11.56 -17.53 4.21
N CYS A 67 -10.40 -17.59 3.54
CA CYS A 67 -9.62 -18.84 3.48
C CYS A 67 -9.01 -19.21 4.84
N ILE A 68 -8.12 -18.35 5.32
CA ILE A 68 -7.53 -18.44 6.65
C ILE A 68 -8.06 -17.25 7.45
N THR A 69 -8.68 -17.52 8.59
CA THR A 69 -9.34 -16.45 9.37
C THR A 69 -9.19 -16.61 10.87
N SER A 70 -9.17 -15.47 11.58
CA SER A 70 -9.31 -15.38 13.03
C SER A 70 -10.68 -14.78 13.38
N PRO A 71 -11.70 -15.61 13.70
CA PRO A 71 -13.05 -15.10 13.98
C PRO A 71 -13.15 -14.36 15.32
N GLY A 72 -12.22 -14.61 16.25
CA GLY A 72 -12.09 -13.90 17.53
C GLY A 72 -10.81 -13.08 17.61
N ALA A 73 -10.65 -12.37 18.72
CA ALA A 73 -9.40 -11.68 19.01
C ALA A 73 -8.29 -12.70 19.29
N GLN A 74 -7.19 -12.62 18.54
CA GLN A 74 -5.98 -13.44 18.70
C GLN A 74 -4.73 -12.59 18.49
N ARG A 75 -3.54 -13.18 18.58
CA ARG A 75 -2.26 -12.56 18.25
C ARG A 75 -1.19 -13.55 17.83
N CYS A 76 -0.18 -13.06 17.12
CA CYS A 76 0.99 -13.84 16.71
C CYS A 76 0.59 -15.08 15.88
N ILE A 77 -0.13 -14.83 14.78
CA ILE A 77 -0.43 -15.83 13.77
C ILE A 77 0.51 -15.58 12.58
N GLY A 78 1.37 -16.56 12.27
CA GLY A 78 2.23 -16.56 11.08
C GLY A 78 1.66 -17.46 10.00
N ILE A 79 1.66 -16.98 8.76
CA ILE A 79 1.28 -17.75 7.56
C ILE A 79 2.43 -17.61 6.57
N TYR A 80 3.02 -18.73 6.18
CA TYR A 80 4.23 -18.79 5.37
C TYR A 80 4.01 -19.69 4.15
N ASP A 81 4.66 -19.36 3.03
CA ASP A 81 4.78 -20.20 1.84
C ASP A 81 3.43 -20.68 1.25
N ALA A 82 2.40 -19.84 1.32
CA ALA A 82 1.05 -20.22 0.90
C ALA A 82 0.70 -19.73 -0.51
N GLY A 83 0.12 -20.61 -1.31
CA GLY A 83 -0.54 -20.24 -2.56
C GLY A 83 -2.04 -20.09 -2.41
N PHE A 84 -2.62 -19.02 -2.97
CA PHE A 84 -4.07 -18.84 -3.04
C PHE A 84 -4.48 -18.68 -4.49
N LYS A 85 -5.38 -19.55 -4.98
CA LYS A 85 -5.83 -19.50 -6.38
C LYS A 85 -7.35 -19.57 -6.50
N GLY A 86 -7.93 -18.57 -7.18
CA GLY A 86 -9.37 -18.55 -7.45
C GLY A 86 -10.24 -18.49 -6.19
N TRP A 87 -9.66 -18.13 -5.04
CA TRP A 87 -10.39 -18.04 -3.77
C TRP A 87 -11.48 -16.98 -3.86
N GLN A 88 -12.68 -17.26 -3.37
CA GLN A 88 -13.72 -16.24 -3.24
C GLN A 88 -13.74 -15.75 -1.79
N ASN A 89 -14.05 -14.47 -1.60
CA ASN A 89 -13.89 -13.76 -0.33
C ASN A 89 -12.41 -13.41 -0.06
N THR A 90 -12.08 -12.97 1.15
CA THR A 90 -10.71 -12.63 1.55
C THR A 90 -9.86 -13.90 1.71
N CYS A 91 -8.66 -13.92 1.15
CA CYS A 91 -7.77 -15.08 1.31
C CYS A 91 -7.28 -15.16 2.75
N VAL A 92 -6.72 -14.07 3.28
CA VAL A 92 -6.26 -14.01 4.67
C VAL A 92 -7.02 -12.91 5.42
N ASP A 93 -7.92 -13.31 6.32
CA ASP A 93 -8.69 -12.40 7.18
C ASP A 93 -8.25 -12.51 8.63
N LEU A 94 -7.22 -11.76 8.97
CA LEU A 94 -6.63 -11.64 10.30
C LEU A 94 -6.88 -10.27 10.92
N VAL A 95 -7.95 -9.55 10.52
CA VAL A 95 -8.23 -8.20 11.05
C VAL A 95 -8.46 -8.16 12.56
N ASN A 96 -8.89 -9.29 13.15
CA ASN A 96 -9.06 -9.45 14.59
C ASN A 96 -7.80 -9.96 15.30
N ALA A 97 -6.74 -10.32 14.57
CA ALA A 97 -5.50 -10.81 15.12
C ALA A 97 -4.42 -9.72 15.10
N ALA A 98 -3.82 -9.45 16.26
CA ALA A 98 -2.72 -8.50 16.37
C ALA A 98 -1.36 -9.18 16.08
N ASP A 99 -0.35 -8.39 15.76
CA ASP A 99 1.05 -8.83 15.68
C ASP A 99 1.24 -10.10 14.84
N SER A 100 0.53 -10.19 13.72
CA SER A 100 0.49 -11.36 12.84
C SER A 100 1.32 -11.10 11.59
N LEU A 101 1.77 -12.18 10.95
CA LEU A 101 2.69 -12.14 9.81
C LEU A 101 2.11 -12.97 8.66
N VAL A 102 2.16 -12.40 7.46
CA VAL A 102 1.95 -13.12 6.21
C VAL A 102 3.19 -12.89 5.35
N GLU A 103 3.89 -13.97 5.05
CA GLU A 103 5.20 -13.94 4.39
C GLU A 103 5.24 -14.97 3.25
N GLU A 104 5.94 -14.61 2.16
CA GLU A 104 6.20 -15.50 1.02
C GLU A 104 4.91 -16.12 0.42
N CYS A 105 3.81 -15.39 0.45
CA CYS A 105 2.50 -15.83 -0.04
C CYS A 105 2.17 -15.24 -1.42
N TRP A 106 1.60 -16.05 -2.31
CA TRP A 106 1.10 -15.58 -3.60
C TRP A 106 -0.41 -15.75 -3.74
N PHE A 107 -1.05 -14.76 -4.35
CA PHE A 107 -2.48 -14.70 -4.58
C PHE A 107 -2.74 -14.53 -6.08
N ASP A 108 -3.33 -15.53 -6.73
CA ASP A 108 -3.58 -15.54 -8.17
C ASP A 108 -5.08 -15.66 -8.46
N SER A 109 -5.62 -14.68 -9.19
CA SER A 109 -6.98 -14.73 -9.72
C SER A 109 -8.06 -14.93 -8.65
N CYS A 110 -7.82 -14.43 -7.42
CA CYS A 110 -8.79 -14.48 -6.32
C CYS A 110 -9.84 -13.37 -6.47
N ASP A 111 -11.02 -13.55 -5.87
CA ASP A 111 -12.12 -12.57 -5.89
C ASP A 111 -12.62 -12.26 -4.47
N SER A 112 -12.08 -11.19 -3.90
CA SER A 112 -12.45 -10.71 -2.57
C SER A 112 -13.63 -9.73 -2.58
N THR A 113 -14.20 -9.44 -3.75
CA THR A 113 -15.37 -8.54 -3.84
C THR A 113 -16.66 -9.16 -3.31
N THR A 114 -16.64 -10.46 -3.03
CA THR A 114 -17.73 -11.16 -2.34
C THR A 114 -17.67 -11.01 -0.82
N ASP A 115 -16.59 -10.44 -0.26
CA ASP A 115 -16.56 -10.05 1.16
C ASP A 115 -17.39 -8.77 1.36
N PRO A 116 -18.49 -8.82 2.15
CA PRO A 116 -19.31 -7.63 2.42
C PRO A 116 -18.57 -6.54 3.20
N ALA A 117 -17.46 -6.85 3.89
CA ALA A 117 -16.65 -5.84 4.56
C ALA A 117 -15.57 -5.22 3.67
N ALA A 118 -15.41 -5.72 2.43
CA ALA A 118 -14.44 -5.24 1.45
C ALA A 118 -12.99 -5.18 1.98
N ARG A 119 -12.56 -6.21 2.72
CA ARG A 119 -11.21 -6.27 3.30
C ARG A 119 -10.09 -6.41 2.27
N GLY A 120 -10.41 -6.95 1.10
CA GLY A 120 -9.44 -7.26 0.06
C GLY A 120 -8.92 -8.69 0.15
N THR A 121 -7.79 -8.93 -0.50
CA THR A 121 -7.16 -10.24 -0.63
C THR A 121 -6.47 -10.67 0.68
N CYS A 122 -5.78 -9.75 1.35
CA CYS A 122 -5.07 -10.00 2.60
C CYS A 122 -5.29 -8.84 3.57
N ALA A 123 -5.77 -9.11 4.77
CA ALA A 123 -6.07 -8.09 5.76
C ALA A 123 -5.67 -8.52 7.16
N LEU A 124 -4.74 -7.78 7.77
CA LEU A 124 -4.23 -8.03 9.12
C LEU A 124 -4.65 -6.93 10.09
N GLY A 125 -4.73 -7.27 11.37
CA GLY A 125 -4.99 -6.33 12.46
C GLY A 125 -3.80 -5.42 12.78
N ALA A 126 -3.84 -4.82 13.97
CA ALA A 126 -2.76 -3.94 14.44
C ALA A 126 -1.43 -4.70 14.61
N GLY A 127 -0.31 -4.08 14.27
CA GLY A 127 1.00 -4.73 14.26
C GLY A 127 1.17 -5.78 13.17
N GLY A 128 0.22 -5.87 12.21
CA GLY A 128 0.30 -6.81 11.11
C GLY A 128 1.45 -6.51 10.16
N VAL A 129 2.15 -7.56 9.72
CA VAL A 129 3.23 -7.49 8.75
C VAL A 129 2.86 -8.33 7.54
N VAL A 130 2.95 -7.73 6.36
CA VAL A 130 2.87 -8.45 5.08
C VAL A 130 4.21 -8.23 4.37
N PHE A 131 4.92 -9.32 4.12
CA PHE A 131 6.30 -9.29 3.63
C PHE A 131 6.47 -10.27 2.47
N ASP A 132 7.21 -9.88 1.41
CA ASP A 132 7.50 -10.70 0.23
C ASP A 132 6.26 -11.44 -0.34
N CYS A 133 5.14 -10.71 -0.46
CA CYS A 133 3.87 -11.26 -0.92
C CYS A 133 3.48 -10.73 -2.29
N ASP A 134 2.76 -11.55 -3.06
CA ASP A 134 2.55 -11.31 -4.48
C ASP A 134 1.08 -11.48 -4.89
N VAL A 135 0.39 -10.37 -5.09
CA VAL A 135 -1.02 -10.32 -5.52
C VAL A 135 -1.08 -10.09 -7.03
N ARG A 136 -1.62 -11.07 -7.77
CA ARG A 136 -1.77 -11.01 -9.23
C ARG A 136 -3.18 -11.30 -9.70
N ALA A 137 -3.66 -10.48 -10.62
CA ALA A 137 -4.94 -10.68 -11.31
C ALA A 137 -6.14 -10.84 -10.37
N CYS A 138 -6.06 -10.28 -9.16
CA CYS A 138 -7.09 -10.43 -8.14
C CYS A 138 -8.16 -9.35 -8.25
N ARG A 139 -9.42 -9.76 -8.05
CA ARG A 139 -10.55 -8.85 -7.96
C ARG A 139 -10.73 -8.40 -6.52
N GLY A 140 -10.73 -7.09 -6.27
CA GLY A 140 -10.60 -6.56 -4.90
C GLY A 140 -9.22 -6.88 -4.29
N SER A 141 -8.15 -6.54 -5.01
CA SER A 141 -6.75 -6.90 -4.73
C SER A 141 -6.12 -6.25 -3.49
N LEU A 142 -6.91 -5.61 -2.62
CA LEU A 142 -6.36 -4.84 -1.51
C LEU A 142 -5.59 -5.72 -0.53
N VAL A 143 -4.39 -5.27 -0.17
CA VAL A 143 -3.63 -5.76 0.98
C VAL A 143 -3.63 -4.68 2.05
N SER A 144 -3.96 -5.05 3.28
CA SER A 144 -4.11 -4.10 4.37
C SER A 144 -3.56 -4.57 5.69
N VAL A 145 -3.05 -3.62 6.46
CA VAL A 145 -2.62 -3.79 7.85
C VAL A 145 -3.30 -2.75 8.74
N GLY A 146 -3.42 -3.08 10.02
CA GLY A 146 -3.87 -2.14 11.03
C GLY A 146 -2.83 -1.06 11.36
N GLN A 147 -3.02 -0.38 12.49
CA GLN A 147 -2.01 0.54 13.02
C GLN A 147 -0.77 -0.21 13.50
N HIS A 148 0.38 0.45 13.41
CA HIS A 148 1.73 -0.07 13.63
C HIS A 148 2.10 -1.21 12.68
N GLY A 149 1.45 -1.30 11.53
CA GLY A 149 1.69 -2.36 10.55
C GLY A 149 2.80 -2.03 9.57
N VAL A 150 3.26 -3.06 8.87
CA VAL A 150 4.29 -2.99 7.82
C VAL A 150 3.79 -3.74 6.58
N ILE A 151 3.93 -3.13 5.41
CA ILE A 151 3.80 -3.82 4.12
C ILE A 151 5.11 -3.56 3.39
N GLU A 152 5.88 -4.61 3.13
CA GLU A 152 7.23 -4.48 2.60
C GLU A 152 7.52 -5.55 1.56
N GLU A 153 8.30 -5.20 0.53
CA GLU A 153 8.71 -6.10 -0.56
C GLU A 153 7.54 -6.79 -1.29
N CYS A 154 6.33 -6.22 -1.23
CA CYS A 154 5.14 -6.82 -1.82
C CYS A 154 4.88 -6.33 -3.25
N THR A 155 4.31 -7.20 -4.07
CA THR A 155 3.80 -6.86 -5.41
C THR A 155 2.27 -6.92 -5.44
N ASN A 156 1.64 -5.91 -6.06
CA ASN A 156 0.22 -5.91 -6.42
C ASN A 156 0.06 -5.55 -7.89
N PHE A 157 -0.38 -6.51 -8.71
CA PHE A 157 -0.36 -6.41 -10.16
C PHE A 157 -1.69 -6.82 -10.81
N ASN A 158 -2.17 -5.98 -11.73
CA ASN A 158 -3.28 -6.29 -12.62
C ASN A 158 -4.61 -6.66 -11.90
N GLY A 159 -4.89 -6.02 -10.76
CA GLY A 159 -6.14 -6.14 -10.01
C GLY A 159 -7.09 -4.95 -10.21
N ASN A 160 -8.26 -4.99 -9.58
CA ASN A 160 -9.28 -3.93 -9.67
C ASN A 160 -9.81 -3.41 -8.31
N GLY A 161 -8.94 -3.43 -7.30
CA GLY A 161 -9.18 -2.81 -5.99
C GLY A 161 -8.08 -1.80 -5.63
N GLY A 162 -8.05 -1.38 -4.36
CA GLY A 162 -6.89 -0.65 -3.84
C GLY A 162 -5.66 -1.56 -3.77
N CYS A 163 -4.45 -0.99 -3.72
CA CYS A 163 -3.22 -1.79 -3.64
C CYS A 163 -2.80 -2.06 -2.20
N PHE A 164 -2.38 -1.02 -1.48
CA PHE A 164 -1.92 -1.12 -0.11
C PHE A 164 -2.59 -0.07 0.79
N PHE A 165 -3.02 -0.51 1.97
CA PHE A 165 -3.77 0.33 2.88
C PHE A 165 -3.36 0.13 4.34
N SER A 166 -3.23 1.24 5.07
CA SER A 166 -3.29 1.25 6.53
C SER A 166 -4.20 2.34 7.08
N ALA A 167 -4.91 2.00 8.15
CA ALA A 167 -5.79 2.91 8.88
C ALA A 167 -5.05 3.94 9.75
N GLY A 168 -3.73 3.86 9.88
CA GLY A 168 -2.94 4.82 10.64
C GLY A 168 -1.46 4.54 10.55
N ASP A 169 -0.76 4.80 11.65
CA ASP A 169 0.70 4.66 11.79
C ASP A 169 1.19 3.35 11.15
N ALA A 170 2.00 3.42 10.10
CA ALA A 170 2.44 2.24 9.35
C ALA A 170 3.61 2.58 8.41
N VAL A 171 4.30 1.53 7.97
CA VAL A 171 5.35 1.61 6.96
C VAL A 171 4.91 0.86 5.71
N MET A 172 5.10 1.49 4.54
CA MET A 172 5.01 0.85 3.23
C MET A 172 6.33 1.09 2.50
N GLU A 173 7.17 0.07 2.42
CA GLU A 173 8.53 0.18 1.89
C GLU A 173 8.79 -0.83 0.76
N ASP A 174 9.52 -0.42 -0.27
CA ASP A 174 10.01 -1.30 -1.35
C ASP A 174 8.92 -2.14 -2.04
N ASN A 175 7.70 -1.61 -2.12
CA ASN A 175 6.58 -2.30 -2.74
C ASN A 175 6.35 -1.87 -4.19
N PHE A 176 5.73 -2.77 -4.97
CA PHE A 176 5.38 -2.56 -6.36
C PHE A 176 3.86 -2.62 -6.58
N ALA A 177 3.25 -1.54 -7.06
CA ALA A 177 1.87 -1.56 -7.56
C ALA A 177 1.80 -1.17 -9.03
N MET A 178 1.25 -2.06 -9.85
CA MET A 178 1.34 -1.92 -11.30
C MET A 178 0.05 -2.37 -11.98
N GLU A 179 -0.45 -1.54 -12.89
CA GLU A 179 -1.60 -1.84 -13.76
C GLU A 179 -2.89 -2.20 -12.98
N ASN A 180 -3.13 -1.53 -11.85
CA ASN A 180 -4.33 -1.76 -11.03
C ASN A 180 -5.40 -0.67 -11.29
N ASP A 181 -6.66 -1.09 -11.38
CA ASP A 181 -7.82 -0.20 -11.48
C ASP A 181 -8.36 0.15 -10.08
N GLY A 182 -7.68 1.07 -9.40
CA GLY A 182 -8.06 1.52 -8.06
C GLY A 182 -7.03 2.45 -7.40
N PRO A 183 -7.24 2.81 -6.12
CA PRO A 183 -6.26 3.55 -5.35
C PRO A 183 -4.91 2.82 -5.30
N GLY A 184 -3.82 3.57 -5.32
CA GLY A 184 -2.49 3.02 -5.07
C GLY A 184 -2.32 2.77 -3.59
N PHE A 185 -1.50 3.60 -2.95
CA PHE A 185 -1.15 3.41 -1.54
C PHE A 185 -1.88 4.42 -0.69
N THR A 186 -2.36 3.98 0.46
CA THR A 186 -3.08 4.87 1.38
C THR A 186 -2.66 4.61 2.81
N ILE A 187 -2.10 5.63 3.46
CA ILE A 187 -1.91 5.64 4.92
C ILE A 187 -2.64 6.84 5.52
N ARG A 188 -3.59 6.56 6.42
CA ARG A 188 -4.48 7.62 6.92
C ARG A 188 -3.82 8.60 7.87
N ASN A 189 -2.74 8.27 8.58
CA ASN A 189 -1.97 9.18 9.45
C ASN A 189 -0.61 8.56 9.78
N ARG A 190 0.44 9.38 9.96
CA ARG A 190 1.79 8.96 10.38
C ARG A 190 2.35 7.78 9.57
N GLY A 191 2.14 7.82 8.26
CA GLY A 191 2.68 6.81 7.36
C GLY A 191 4.11 7.13 6.96
N VAL A 192 4.93 6.11 6.77
CA VAL A 192 6.20 6.21 6.04
C VAL A 192 6.03 5.43 4.76
N LEU A 193 6.11 6.11 3.62
CA LEU A 193 6.05 5.48 2.29
C LEU A 193 7.36 5.78 1.57
N ILE A 194 8.23 4.79 1.48
CA ILE A 194 9.59 4.93 0.95
C ILE A 194 9.94 3.85 -0.08
N GLY A 195 10.71 4.21 -1.11
CA GLY A 195 11.27 3.22 -2.05
C GLY A 195 10.24 2.53 -2.95
N ASN A 196 8.99 2.98 -2.96
CA ASN A 196 7.93 2.26 -3.66
C ASN A 196 7.86 2.61 -5.15
N ARG A 197 7.39 1.65 -5.96
CA ARG A 197 7.12 1.83 -7.38
C ARG A 197 5.63 1.69 -7.68
N LEU A 198 5.02 2.76 -8.20
CA LEU A 198 3.63 2.78 -8.64
C LEU A 198 3.56 3.09 -10.14
N VAL A 199 2.96 2.22 -10.96
CA VAL A 199 2.84 2.45 -12.42
C VAL A 199 1.42 2.15 -12.91
N LYS A 200 0.79 3.11 -13.59
CA LYS A 200 -0.59 2.99 -14.12
C LYS A 200 -1.58 2.53 -13.04
N VAL A 201 -1.53 3.20 -11.90
CA VAL A 201 -2.38 2.96 -10.73
C VAL A 201 -2.68 4.30 -10.06
N GLY A 202 -3.72 4.39 -9.23
CA GLY A 202 -3.91 5.55 -8.37
C GLY A 202 -2.63 5.90 -7.59
N GLY A 203 -2.46 7.18 -7.27
CA GLY A 203 -1.27 7.65 -6.57
C GLY A 203 -1.22 7.25 -5.09
N ILE A 204 -0.35 7.95 -4.37
CA ILE A 204 -0.18 7.86 -2.92
C ILE A 204 -1.11 8.86 -2.25
N ASP A 205 -1.95 8.39 -1.32
CA ASP A 205 -2.81 9.20 -0.46
C ASP A 205 -2.31 9.14 0.99
N VAL A 206 -1.93 10.29 1.55
CA VAL A 206 -1.45 10.38 2.94
C VAL A 206 -2.24 11.34 3.80
N GLY A 207 -2.52 10.95 5.05
CA GLY A 207 -3.00 11.87 6.08
C GLY A 207 -1.88 12.43 6.95
N ALA A 208 -2.21 12.89 8.15
CA ALA A 208 -1.37 13.84 8.89
C ALA A 208 -0.08 13.22 9.43
N GLY A 209 1.03 13.97 9.37
CA GLY A 209 2.32 13.55 9.91
C GLY A 209 3.02 12.46 9.12
N SER A 210 2.64 12.23 7.86
CA SER A 210 3.25 11.21 7.02
C SER A 210 4.51 11.70 6.29
N VAL A 211 5.41 10.77 5.98
CA VAL A 211 6.59 10.96 5.14
C VAL A 211 6.39 10.15 3.85
N VAL A 212 6.57 10.80 2.70
CA VAL A 212 6.52 10.18 1.38
C VAL A 212 7.84 10.51 0.68
N SER A 213 8.75 9.54 0.64
CA SER A 213 10.11 9.76 0.16
C SER A 213 10.57 8.74 -0.87
N GLU A 214 11.42 9.14 -1.82
CA GLU A 214 12.12 8.20 -2.71
C GLU A 214 11.21 7.23 -3.50
N ASN A 215 9.96 7.62 -3.80
CA ASN A 215 9.04 6.79 -4.58
C ASN A 215 9.15 7.11 -6.08
N ASP A 216 8.98 6.09 -6.93
CA ASP A 216 8.85 6.21 -8.39
C ASP A 216 7.38 5.99 -8.81
N ILE A 217 6.72 7.07 -9.24
CA ILE A 217 5.30 7.08 -9.58
C ILE A 217 5.11 7.45 -11.05
N GLY A 218 4.69 6.49 -11.87
CA GLY A 218 4.47 6.64 -13.30
C GLY A 218 3.02 6.49 -13.73
N ASP A 219 2.59 7.35 -14.64
CA ASP A 219 1.30 7.25 -15.36
C ASP A 219 0.08 7.16 -14.42
N ALA A 220 0.12 7.86 -13.28
CA ALA A 220 -1.01 7.92 -12.36
C ALA A 220 -2.20 8.64 -13.03
N PRO A 221 -3.43 8.07 -13.03
CA PRO A 221 -4.58 8.63 -13.73
C PRO A 221 -5.10 9.93 -13.10
N GLY A 222 -4.61 10.30 -11.91
CA GLY A 222 -4.95 11.52 -11.18
C GLY A 222 -3.70 12.19 -10.60
N ALA A 223 -3.76 12.59 -9.34
CA ALA A 223 -2.58 13.06 -8.61
C ALA A 223 -1.65 11.88 -8.28
N ALA A 224 -0.34 12.04 -8.49
CA ALA A 224 0.64 11.03 -8.07
C ALA A 224 0.80 10.99 -6.56
N ILE A 225 0.80 12.16 -5.89
CA ILE A 225 0.82 12.25 -4.42
C ILE A 225 -0.26 13.23 -3.96
N THR A 226 -1.12 12.78 -3.06
CA THR A 226 -2.19 13.58 -2.44
C THR A 226 -1.96 13.68 -0.93
N VAL A 227 -1.67 14.88 -0.47
CA VAL A 227 -1.50 15.21 0.95
C VAL A 227 -2.82 15.72 1.50
N ARG A 228 -3.43 14.92 2.39
CA ARG A 228 -4.74 15.18 3.00
C ARG A 228 -4.66 15.70 4.44
N GLY A 229 -3.55 15.45 5.13
CA GLY A 229 -3.35 15.85 6.52
C GLY A 229 -2.18 16.82 6.68
N ALA A 230 -2.14 17.48 7.84
CA ALA A 230 -1.12 18.48 8.13
C ALA A 230 0.25 17.85 8.48
N ARG A 231 1.32 18.64 8.34
CA ARG A 231 2.69 18.31 8.75
C ARG A 231 3.27 17.07 8.06
N CYS A 232 2.97 16.91 6.77
CA CYS A 232 3.56 15.85 5.97
C CYS A 232 4.88 16.30 5.33
N CYS A 233 5.80 15.37 5.14
CA CYS A 233 6.99 15.54 4.33
C CYS A 233 6.81 14.78 3.02
N VAL A 234 7.02 15.43 1.89
CA VAL A 234 7.02 14.82 0.55
C VAL A 234 8.33 15.19 -0.11
N GLU A 235 9.28 14.26 -0.13
CA GLU A 235 10.64 14.55 -0.55
C GLU A 235 11.24 13.54 -1.52
N GLU A 236 12.08 14.01 -2.45
CA GLU A 236 12.91 13.15 -3.29
C GLU A 236 12.15 12.09 -4.11
N ASN A 237 10.87 12.34 -4.42
CA ASN A 237 10.08 11.44 -5.27
C ASN A 237 10.32 11.74 -6.74
N TYR A 238 10.31 10.69 -7.56
CA TYR A 238 10.27 10.78 -9.02
C TYR A 238 8.84 10.51 -9.51
N ILE A 239 8.26 11.48 -10.22
CA ILE A 239 6.89 11.42 -10.73
C ILE A 239 6.90 11.63 -12.24
N ALA A 240 6.33 10.70 -12.98
CA ALA A 240 6.24 10.75 -14.44
C ALA A 240 4.79 10.65 -14.93
N ASN A 241 4.40 11.54 -15.85
CA ASN A 241 3.16 11.49 -16.63
C ASN A 241 1.85 11.39 -15.82
N ALA A 242 1.84 11.88 -14.57
CA ALA A 242 0.62 11.99 -13.79
C ALA A 242 -0.23 13.19 -14.26
N GLN A 243 -1.55 13.17 -14.04
CA GLN A 243 -2.35 14.37 -14.32
C GLN A 243 -1.91 15.56 -13.44
N THR A 244 -1.67 15.28 -12.15
CA THR A 244 -1.09 16.23 -11.19
C THR A 244 0.09 15.56 -10.50
N GLY A 245 1.21 16.26 -10.34
CA GLY A 245 2.36 15.73 -9.61
C GLY A 245 2.02 15.56 -8.14
N ILE A 246 2.01 16.67 -7.40
CA ILE A 246 1.77 16.68 -5.96
C ILE A 246 0.64 17.66 -5.67
N ILE A 247 -0.36 17.24 -4.90
CA ILE A 247 -1.43 18.11 -4.42
C ILE A 247 -1.54 18.10 -2.90
N VAL A 248 -1.54 19.29 -2.30
CA VAL A 248 -1.80 19.53 -0.89
C VAL A 248 -3.22 20.08 -0.75
N LEU A 249 -4.12 19.29 -0.15
CA LEU A 249 -5.55 19.62 -0.07
C LEU A 249 -5.87 20.59 1.07
N ALA A 250 -7.06 21.20 1.02
CA ALA A 250 -7.58 22.04 2.08
C ALA A 250 -7.47 21.37 3.46
N GLY A 251 -6.89 22.07 4.45
CA GLY A 251 -6.66 21.54 5.80
C GLY A 251 -5.33 20.81 6.00
N ALA A 252 -4.60 20.49 4.93
CA ALA A 252 -3.25 19.89 4.99
C ALA A 252 -2.17 20.97 5.19
N ALA A 253 -2.22 21.67 6.33
CA ALA A 253 -1.28 22.74 6.67
C ALA A 253 0.15 22.22 6.89
N GLU A 254 1.14 23.09 6.78
CA GLU A 254 2.53 22.81 7.19
C GLU A 254 3.17 21.62 6.46
N ALA A 255 2.76 21.35 5.21
CA ALA A 255 3.42 20.35 4.38
C ALA A 255 4.80 20.86 3.89
N LEU A 256 5.81 20.00 3.96
CA LEU A 256 7.11 20.19 3.31
C LEU A 256 7.11 19.44 1.98
N ILE A 257 7.36 20.16 0.89
CA ILE A 257 7.49 19.58 -0.45
C ILE A 257 8.89 19.90 -0.98
N ASP A 258 9.76 18.90 -1.05
CA ASP A 258 11.20 19.11 -1.21
C ASP A 258 11.87 18.19 -2.22
N GLY A 259 12.70 18.71 -3.12
CA GLY A 259 13.59 17.85 -3.93
C GLY A 259 12.91 16.92 -4.93
N ASN A 260 11.60 17.05 -5.17
CA ASN A 260 10.86 16.14 -6.04
C ASN A 260 11.14 16.42 -7.52
N GLN A 261 11.19 15.37 -8.33
CA GLN A 261 11.34 15.42 -9.78
C GLN A 261 10.00 15.08 -10.43
N ILE A 262 9.34 16.07 -11.03
CA ILE A 262 8.02 15.89 -11.66
C ILE A 262 8.17 16.09 -13.16
N VAL A 263 7.83 15.09 -13.96
CA VAL A 263 8.05 15.07 -15.40
C VAL A 263 6.76 14.73 -16.14
N GLY A 264 6.40 15.51 -17.16
CA GLY A 264 5.28 15.20 -18.05
C GLY A 264 3.89 15.40 -17.41
N ALA A 265 3.81 15.94 -16.20
CA ALA A 265 2.55 16.23 -15.55
C ALA A 265 1.87 17.48 -16.14
N THR A 266 0.54 17.48 -16.23
CA THR A 266 -0.22 18.67 -16.68
C THR A 266 -0.14 19.80 -15.65
N THR A 267 -0.12 19.43 -14.37
CA THR A 267 0.11 20.36 -13.26
C THR A 267 1.17 19.77 -12.33
N GLY A 268 2.16 20.57 -11.92
CA GLY A 268 3.26 20.11 -11.07
C GLY A 268 2.84 20.03 -9.60
N VAL A 269 3.21 21.04 -8.82
CA VAL A 269 2.89 21.14 -7.38
C VAL A 269 1.73 22.11 -7.17
N VAL A 270 0.67 21.63 -6.51
CA VAL A 270 -0.53 22.40 -6.18
C VAL A 270 -0.73 22.44 -4.68
N VAL A 271 -0.89 23.63 -4.12
CA VAL A 271 -1.28 23.82 -2.72
C VAL A 271 -2.63 24.53 -2.70
N ASP A 272 -3.61 23.92 -2.04
CA ASP A 272 -4.93 24.53 -1.86
C ASP A 272 -4.81 25.81 -1.01
N GLY A 273 -5.58 26.85 -1.35
CA GLY A 273 -5.59 28.12 -0.62
C GLY A 273 -5.97 28.02 0.86
N LYS A 274 -6.54 26.90 1.29
CA LYS A 274 -6.88 26.57 2.69
C LYS A 274 -5.88 25.59 3.33
N ALA A 275 -4.69 25.42 2.75
CA ALA A 275 -3.55 24.69 3.31
C ALA A 275 -2.42 25.68 3.67
N PRO A 276 -2.51 26.38 4.81
CA PRO A 276 -1.55 27.42 5.17
C PRO A 276 -0.18 26.85 5.56
N ASN A 277 0.84 27.70 5.52
CA ASN A 277 2.18 27.46 6.07
C ASN A 277 2.95 26.29 5.45
N CYS A 278 2.63 25.90 4.21
CA CYS A 278 3.43 24.91 3.50
C CYS A 278 4.79 25.50 3.10
N PHE A 279 5.80 24.64 2.97
CA PHE A 279 7.15 25.01 2.54
C PHE A 279 7.57 24.22 1.30
N ILE A 280 7.88 24.90 0.20
CA ILE A 280 8.12 24.28 -1.12
C ILE A 280 9.46 24.72 -1.69
N VAL A 281 10.41 23.79 -1.81
CA VAL A 281 11.81 24.10 -2.17
C VAL A 281 12.46 22.97 -2.98
N ARG A 282 13.48 23.29 -3.77
CA ARG A 282 14.34 22.32 -4.49
C ARG A 282 13.60 21.35 -5.44
N ASN A 283 12.32 21.60 -5.75
CA ASN A 283 11.58 20.76 -6.67
C ASN A 283 11.91 21.14 -8.11
N CYS A 284 11.85 20.17 -9.01
CA CYS A 284 11.97 20.37 -10.46
C CYS A 284 10.69 19.89 -11.14
N VAL A 285 10.03 20.78 -11.88
CA VAL A 285 8.89 20.43 -12.73
C VAL A 285 9.26 20.57 -14.20
N ARG A 286 9.34 19.44 -14.90
CA ARG A 286 9.53 19.34 -16.35
C ARG A 286 8.21 19.12 -17.05
N GLY A 287 7.69 20.16 -17.70
CA GLY A 287 6.37 20.17 -18.31
C GLY A 287 6.38 20.13 -19.83
N THR A 288 5.25 19.79 -20.46
CA THR A 288 5.00 20.17 -21.85
C THR A 288 4.43 21.59 -21.93
N SER A 289 4.37 22.18 -23.12
CA SER A 289 3.77 23.51 -23.31
C SER A 289 2.36 23.59 -22.70
N GLY A 290 2.13 24.59 -21.84
CA GLY A 290 0.86 24.76 -21.10
C GLY A 290 0.83 24.11 -19.70
N THR A 291 1.90 23.43 -19.28
CA THR A 291 2.02 22.90 -17.92
C THR A 291 1.97 24.03 -16.89
N VAL A 292 1.13 23.86 -15.87
CA VAL A 292 1.13 24.74 -14.70
C VAL A 292 2.06 24.15 -13.64
N ALA A 293 3.29 24.62 -13.59
CA ALA A 293 4.31 24.00 -12.76
C ALA A 293 4.05 24.13 -11.25
N TYR A 294 3.66 25.32 -10.79
CA TYR A 294 3.45 25.61 -9.38
C TYR A 294 2.18 26.47 -9.21
N LEU A 295 1.30 26.03 -8.30
CA LEU A 295 0.17 26.80 -7.78
C LEU A 295 0.33 26.89 -6.26
N ILE A 296 0.92 27.98 -5.79
CA ILE A 296 1.24 28.19 -4.37
C ILE A 296 0.48 29.43 -3.88
N PRO A 297 -0.44 29.31 -2.92
CA PRO A 297 -1.24 30.41 -2.43
C PRO A 297 -0.43 31.30 -1.48
N ALA A 298 -0.94 32.50 -1.22
CA ALA A 298 -0.43 33.34 -0.15
C ALA A 298 -0.53 32.61 1.20
N GLY A 299 0.49 32.76 2.04
CA GLY A 299 0.57 32.07 3.34
C GLY A 299 1.41 30.79 3.33
N SER A 300 1.88 30.34 2.17
CA SER A 300 2.97 29.35 2.07
C SER A 300 4.31 30.05 1.79
N SER A 301 5.41 29.42 2.19
CA SER A 301 6.78 29.85 1.88
C SER A 301 7.35 28.97 0.77
N TYR A 302 8.11 29.56 -0.14
CA TYR A 302 8.75 28.82 -1.22
C TYR A 302 10.04 29.50 -1.67
N GLY A 303 11.01 28.71 -2.13
CA GLY A 303 12.20 29.26 -2.78
C GLY A 303 11.89 29.82 -4.17
N PRO A 304 12.77 30.67 -4.74
CA PRO A 304 12.53 31.28 -6.06
C PRO A 304 12.16 30.25 -7.11
N ILE A 305 11.17 30.55 -7.96
CA ILE A 305 10.79 29.69 -9.09
C ILE A 305 11.53 30.19 -10.32
N ALA A 306 12.58 29.48 -10.71
CA ALA A 306 13.43 29.83 -11.84
C ALA A 306 13.03 29.04 -13.10
N GLN A 307 12.78 29.76 -14.20
CA GLN A 307 12.56 29.17 -15.52
C GLN A 307 13.92 28.93 -16.17
N VAL A 308 14.29 27.65 -16.35
CA VAL A 308 15.63 27.25 -16.81
C VAL A 308 15.60 26.49 -18.14
N ALA A 309 14.45 26.41 -18.79
CA ALA A 309 14.32 25.86 -20.15
C ALA A 309 15.31 26.51 -21.11
N ASP A 310 16.06 25.69 -21.84
CA ASP A 310 17.06 26.09 -22.85
C ASP A 310 18.13 27.09 -22.35
N ALA A 311 18.33 27.22 -21.03
CA ALA A 311 19.21 28.23 -20.45
C ALA A 311 20.71 27.90 -20.57
N GLY A 312 21.06 26.62 -20.69
CA GLY A 312 22.46 26.18 -20.58
C GLY A 312 22.99 26.35 -19.15
N ASP A 313 23.87 27.33 -18.93
CA ASP A 313 24.35 27.69 -17.58
C ASP A 313 23.27 28.46 -16.82
N ILE A 314 22.62 27.76 -15.88
CA ILE A 314 21.51 28.31 -15.11
C ILE A 314 21.94 29.35 -14.06
N GLY A 315 23.23 29.48 -13.75
CA GLY A 315 23.72 30.43 -12.74
C GLY A 315 23.48 31.90 -13.10
N ARG A 316 23.10 32.18 -14.35
CA ARG A 316 22.71 33.51 -14.84
C ARG A 316 21.22 33.79 -14.77
N ILE A 317 20.40 32.77 -14.47
CA ILE A 317 18.96 32.91 -14.34
C ILE A 317 18.64 33.48 -12.96
N PRO A 318 17.88 34.59 -12.85
CA PRO A 318 17.53 35.18 -11.57
C PRO A 318 16.92 34.17 -10.60
N GLY A 319 17.50 34.05 -9.41
CA GLY A 319 17.03 33.17 -8.34
C GLY A 319 17.43 31.70 -8.48
N ALA A 320 18.05 31.28 -9.59
CA ALA A 320 18.50 29.90 -9.80
C ALA A 320 19.73 29.52 -8.97
N ASP A 321 20.49 30.51 -8.50
CA ASP A 321 21.63 30.36 -7.59
C ASP A 321 21.22 30.21 -6.11
N HIS A 322 19.94 30.38 -5.80
CA HIS A 322 19.43 30.21 -4.45
C HIS A 322 19.45 28.72 -4.04
N PRO A 323 19.96 28.34 -2.85
CA PRO A 323 20.10 26.93 -2.45
C PRO A 323 18.77 26.17 -2.32
N TRP A 324 17.66 26.91 -2.29
CA TRP A 324 16.30 26.39 -2.19
C TRP A 324 15.44 26.65 -3.44
N ALA A 325 16.05 27.06 -4.56
CA ALA A 325 15.33 27.35 -5.80
C ALA A 325 14.47 26.15 -6.24
N ASN A 326 13.29 26.46 -6.77
CA ASN A 326 12.44 25.53 -7.50
C ASN A 326 12.65 25.78 -9.00
N PHE A 327 12.66 24.72 -9.81
CA PHE A 327 12.96 24.82 -11.23
C PHE A 327 11.77 24.42 -12.10
N VAL A 328 11.58 25.18 -13.18
CA VAL A 328 10.68 24.84 -14.29
C VAL A 328 11.52 24.76 -15.56
N TYR A 329 11.38 23.67 -16.31
CA TYR A 329 11.99 23.57 -17.63
C TYR A 329 11.22 22.68 -18.60
#